data_AF-X7ZIK0-F1
#
_entry.id   AF-X7ZIK0-F1
#
_cell.length_a   1.000
_cell.length_b   1.000
_cell.length_c   1.000
_cell.angle_alpha   90.00
_cell.angle_beta   90.00
_cell.angle_gamma   90.00
#
_symmetry.space_group_name_H-M   'P 1'
#
loop_
_entity.id
_entity.type
_entity.pdbx_description
1 polymer ?
#
loop_
_entity_poly.entity_id
_entity_poly.type
_entity_poly.pdbx_seq_one_letter_code
_entity_poly.pdbx_strand_id
1 'polypeptide(L)'
;MPTPCSEFDVAQLTDHLLNSITTIGGVVGAEFPPRDADNSVERQVVAAARPALDSWHRRGLQGTVKLGSTEAPAKAFAGVLSIEFLVHAWDYATATGRDVDARTRWPNTCSSWLERSSRRPVASTPASTTRSTSPLMPARWTG
;
A
#
# COMPACT_ATOMS: atom_id res chain seq x y z
N MET A 1 -13.17 -9.56 22.67
CA MET A 1 -13.28 -8.08 22.70
C MET A 1 -13.60 -7.62 21.28
N PRO A 2 -14.54 -6.67 21.09
CA PRO A 2 -14.85 -6.14 19.76
C PRO A 2 -13.71 -5.25 19.24
N THR A 3 -13.47 -5.30 17.93
CA THR A 3 -12.54 -4.39 17.23
C THR A 3 -13.34 -3.22 16.62
N PRO A 4 -12.70 -2.10 16.23
CA PRO A 4 -13.38 -0.98 15.55
C PRO A 4 -13.96 -1.37 14.18
N CYS A 5 -13.43 -2.42 13.56
CA CYS A 5 -14.13 -3.15 12.51
C CYS A 5 -15.25 -3.97 13.15
N SER A 6 -16.50 -3.53 13.00
CA SER A 6 -17.69 -4.20 13.56
C SER A 6 -17.89 -5.64 13.07
N GLU A 7 -17.12 -6.08 12.07
CA GLU A 7 -17.16 -7.42 11.48
C GLU A 7 -16.29 -8.45 12.20
N PHE A 8 -15.41 -8.03 13.13
CA PHE A 8 -14.45 -8.93 13.78
C PHE A 8 -14.32 -8.74 15.30
N ASP A 9 -14.34 -9.86 16.04
CA ASP A 9 -13.68 -9.95 17.33
C ASP A 9 -12.16 -10.15 17.17
N VAL A 10 -11.41 -10.03 18.26
CA VAL A 10 -9.94 -10.17 18.25
C VAL A 10 -9.45 -11.53 17.71
N ALA A 11 -10.20 -12.62 17.93
CA ALA A 11 -9.81 -13.93 17.41
C ALA A 11 -9.96 -13.98 15.89
N GLN A 12 -11.08 -13.48 15.37
CA GLN A 12 -11.32 -13.42 13.92
C GLN A 12 -10.35 -12.45 13.22
N LEU A 13 -10.02 -11.32 13.85
CA LEU A 13 -8.96 -10.42 13.39
C LEU A 13 -7.61 -11.14 13.29
N THR A 14 -7.28 -11.95 14.30
CA THR A 14 -6.03 -12.73 14.33
C THR A 14 -6.00 -13.75 13.21
N ASP A 15 -7.10 -14.47 12.98
CA ASP A 15 -7.21 -15.43 11.90
C ASP A 15 -7.04 -14.77 10.53
N HIS A 16 -7.70 -13.63 10.33
CA HIS A 16 -7.60 -12.84 9.11
C HIS A 16 -6.16 -12.41 8.84
N LEU A 17 -5.51 -11.75 9.80
CA LEU A 17 -4.13 -11.28 9.65
C LEU A 17 -3.16 -12.43 9.38
N LEU A 18 -3.28 -13.56 10.11
CA LEU A 18 -2.41 -14.72 9.88
C LEU A 18 -2.61 -15.33 8.50
N ASN A 19 -3.85 -15.38 8.01
CA ASN A 19 -4.13 -15.81 6.64
C ASN A 19 -3.52 -14.86 5.60
N SER A 20 -3.62 -13.54 5.79
CA SER A 20 -3.00 -12.54 4.93
C SER A 20 -1.46 -12.68 4.89
N ILE A 21 -0.82 -12.78 6.05
CA ILE A 21 0.64 -12.94 6.17
C ILE A 21 1.11 -14.21 5.46
N THR A 22 0.46 -15.35 5.73
CA THR A 22 0.87 -16.64 5.17
C THR A 22 0.62 -16.73 3.67
N THR A 23 -0.53 -16.22 3.20
CA THR A 23 -0.85 -16.17 1.77
C THR A 23 0.15 -15.31 1.00
N ILE A 24 0.39 -14.07 1.44
CA ILE A 24 1.26 -13.13 0.73
C ILE A 24 2.74 -13.50 0.89
N GLY A 25 3.15 -14.03 2.04
CA GLY A 25 4.51 -14.57 2.21
C GLY A 25 4.74 -15.83 1.38
N GLY A 26 3.72 -16.69 1.23
CA GLY A 26 3.80 -17.90 0.41
C GLY A 26 4.07 -17.62 -1.07
N VAL A 27 3.59 -16.48 -1.60
CA VAL A 27 3.87 -16.02 -2.98
C VAL A 27 5.37 -15.94 -3.28
N VAL A 28 6.20 -15.67 -2.27
CA VAL A 28 7.65 -15.57 -2.38
C VAL A 28 8.38 -16.75 -1.74
N GLY A 29 7.67 -17.86 -1.51
CA GLY A 29 8.24 -19.11 -0.98
C GLY A 29 8.57 -19.04 0.51
N ALA A 30 7.87 -18.22 1.30
CA ALA A 30 7.98 -18.32 2.75
C ALA A 30 7.40 -19.64 3.28
N GLU A 31 8.13 -20.27 4.18
CA GLU A 31 7.69 -21.44 4.94
C GLU A 31 7.33 -21.01 6.35
N PHE A 32 6.26 -21.59 6.89
CA PHE A 32 5.70 -21.20 8.17
C PHE A 32 5.67 -22.41 9.11
N PRO A 33 6.00 -22.24 10.40
CA PRO A 33 5.73 -23.27 11.38
C PRO A 33 4.21 -23.52 11.48
N PRO A 34 3.78 -24.73 11.88
CA PRO A 34 2.38 -24.99 12.19
C PRO A 34 1.87 -23.97 13.21
N ARG A 35 0.66 -23.45 12.97
CA ARG A 35 0.03 -22.53 13.90
C ARG A 35 -0.33 -23.26 15.19
N ASP A 36 0.09 -22.69 16.30
CA ASP A 36 -0.33 -23.09 17.64
C ASP A 36 -1.29 -22.03 18.19
N ALA A 37 -2.57 -22.37 18.26
CA ALA A 37 -3.65 -21.48 18.65
C ALA A 37 -3.65 -21.18 20.17
N ASP A 38 -2.97 -21.99 20.98
CA ASP A 38 -2.86 -21.80 22.43
C ASP A 38 -1.80 -20.75 22.80
N ASN A 39 -0.95 -20.35 21.85
CA ASN A 39 -0.02 -19.23 22.04
C ASN A 39 -0.75 -17.89 22.12
N SER A 40 -0.10 -16.90 22.73
CA SER A 40 -0.57 -15.51 22.68
C SER A 40 -0.66 -15.01 21.23
N VAL A 41 -1.60 -14.08 20.98
CA VAL A 41 -1.76 -13.43 19.67
C VAL A 41 -0.43 -12.87 19.15
N GLU A 42 0.34 -12.20 20.01
CA GLU A 42 1.67 -11.69 19.67
C GLU A 42 2.59 -12.79 19.14
N ARG A 43 2.66 -13.93 19.85
CA ARG A 43 3.52 -15.06 19.48
C ARG A 43 3.08 -15.69 18.16
N GLN A 44 1.77 -15.82 17.93
CA GLN A 44 1.23 -16.31 16.66
C GLN A 44 1.61 -15.36 15.50
N VAL A 45 1.39 -14.06 15.67
CA VAL A 45 1.73 -13.05 14.63
C VAL A 45 3.23 -13.02 14.36
N VAL A 46 4.08 -13.04 15.38
CA VAL A 46 5.55 -13.04 15.21
C VAL A 46 6.03 -14.30 14.48
N ALA A 47 5.46 -15.47 14.80
CA ALA A 47 5.82 -16.72 14.15
C ALA A 47 5.51 -16.74 12.65
N ALA A 48 4.43 -16.06 12.22
CA ALA A 48 4.08 -15.93 10.81
C ALA A 48 4.83 -14.75 10.12
N ALA A 49 4.94 -13.60 10.79
CA ALA A 49 5.45 -12.37 10.18
C ALA A 49 6.94 -12.45 9.85
N ARG A 50 7.76 -13.04 10.74
CA ARG A 50 9.21 -13.17 10.54
C ARG A 50 9.57 -13.88 9.24
N PRO A 51 9.16 -15.14 9.00
CA PRO A 51 9.50 -15.84 7.77
C PRO A 51 8.94 -15.15 6.51
N ALA A 52 7.74 -14.55 6.58
CA ALA A 52 7.18 -13.80 5.46
C ALA A 52 8.08 -12.60 5.09
N LEU A 53 8.43 -11.76 6.08
CA LEU A 53 9.26 -10.58 5.86
C LEU A 53 10.67 -10.95 5.41
N ASP A 54 11.26 -12.01 5.96
CA ASP A 54 12.58 -12.49 5.58
C ASP A 54 12.60 -12.97 4.11
N SER A 55 11.56 -13.70 3.68
CA SER A 55 11.44 -14.13 2.28
C SER A 55 11.20 -12.97 1.33
N TRP A 56 10.39 -11.97 1.72
CA TRP A 56 10.21 -10.75 0.93
C TRP A 56 11.50 -9.95 0.80
N HIS A 57 12.29 -9.83 1.87
CA HIS A 57 13.60 -9.20 1.82
C HIS A 57 14.56 -9.93 0.87
N ARG A 58 14.63 -11.26 0.96
CA ARG A 58 15.48 -12.07 0.07
C ARG A 58 15.04 -12.01 -1.39
N ARG A 59 13.73 -12.07 -1.65
CA ARG A 59 13.16 -12.05 -3.01
C ARG A 59 13.28 -10.68 -3.67
N GLY A 60 13.21 -9.60 -2.91
CA GLY A 60 13.19 -8.24 -3.41
C GLY A 60 11.89 -7.86 -4.13
N LEU A 61 11.76 -6.56 -4.45
CA LEU A 61 10.49 -5.96 -4.91
C LEU A 61 10.41 -5.74 -6.43
N GLN A 62 11.39 -6.20 -7.19
CA GLN A 62 11.44 -6.04 -8.64
C GLN A 62 10.64 -7.13 -9.37
N GLY A 63 10.09 -6.74 -10.52
CA GLY A 63 9.32 -7.62 -11.40
C GLY A 63 7.93 -7.94 -10.86
N THR A 64 7.38 -9.06 -11.32
CA THR A 64 6.06 -9.56 -10.96
C THR A 64 6.17 -10.81 -10.08
N VAL A 65 5.07 -11.12 -9.39
CA VAL A 65 4.85 -12.38 -8.67
C VAL A 65 3.44 -12.87 -8.96
N LYS A 66 3.22 -14.17 -8.73
CA LYS A 66 1.94 -14.84 -8.99
C LYS A 66 1.32 -15.38 -7.71
N LEU A 67 0.04 -15.13 -7.52
CA LEU A 67 -0.82 -15.77 -6.53
C LEU A 67 -1.98 -16.43 -7.27
N GLY A 68 -1.94 -17.76 -7.40
CA GLY A 68 -2.89 -18.49 -8.23
C GLY A 68 -2.85 -18.02 -9.69
N SER A 69 -3.99 -17.60 -10.24
CA SER A 69 -4.10 -17.01 -11.58
C SER A 69 -3.76 -15.51 -11.64
N THR A 70 -3.58 -14.86 -10.50
CA THR A 70 -3.32 -13.42 -10.42
C THR A 70 -1.82 -13.15 -10.51
N GLU A 71 -1.39 -12.39 -11.51
CA GLU A 71 -0.04 -11.85 -11.62
C GLU A 71 -0.07 -10.34 -11.41
N ALA A 72 0.79 -9.84 -10.51
CA ALA A 72 0.90 -8.41 -10.26
C ALA A 72 2.36 -8.02 -9.89
N PRO A 73 2.71 -6.73 -9.91
CA PRO A 73 4.02 -6.27 -9.46
C PRO A 73 4.34 -6.74 -8.03
N ALA A 74 5.55 -7.21 -7.80
CA ALA A 74 6.01 -7.67 -6.48
C ALA A 74 5.84 -6.59 -5.40
N LYS A 75 6.12 -5.33 -5.77
CA LYS A 75 5.91 -4.15 -4.92
C LYS A 75 4.45 -3.97 -4.48
N ALA A 76 3.47 -4.36 -5.29
CA ALA A 76 2.05 -4.26 -4.92
C ALA A 76 1.72 -5.23 -3.78
N PHE A 77 2.10 -6.50 -3.90
CA PHE A 77 1.90 -7.50 -2.83
C PHE A 77 2.62 -7.14 -1.54
N ALA A 78 3.88 -6.69 -1.61
CA ALA A 78 4.59 -6.22 -0.43
C ALA A 78 3.94 -4.97 0.19
N GLY A 79 3.36 -4.10 -0.64
CA GLY A 79 2.57 -2.96 -0.20
C GLY A 79 1.31 -3.37 0.56
N VAL A 80 0.57 -4.36 0.04
CA VAL A 80 -0.58 -4.95 0.74
C VAL A 80 -0.15 -5.51 2.10
N LEU A 81 0.89 -6.35 2.14
CA LEU A 81 1.40 -6.90 3.40
C LEU A 81 1.77 -5.81 4.43
N SER A 82 2.28 -4.66 3.97
CA SER A 82 2.59 -3.52 4.84
C SER A 82 1.32 -2.86 5.42
N ILE A 83 0.26 -2.76 4.61
CA ILE A 83 -1.03 -2.21 5.05
C ILE A 83 -1.70 -3.15 6.05
N GLU A 84 -1.68 -4.46 5.81
CA GLU A 84 -2.20 -5.48 6.74
C GLU A 84 -1.58 -5.33 8.13
N PHE A 85 -0.26 -5.19 8.22
CA PHE A 85 0.40 -4.96 9.51
C PHE A 85 -0.02 -3.65 10.17
N LEU A 86 -0.10 -2.57 9.40
CA LEU A 86 -0.40 -1.24 9.94
C LEU A 86 -1.84 -1.14 10.46
N VAL A 87 -2.81 -1.55 9.65
CA VAL A 87 -4.24 -1.49 9.98
C VAL A 87 -4.52 -2.39 11.18
N HIS A 88 -4.03 -3.63 11.16
CA HIS A 88 -4.34 -4.57 12.24
C HIS A 88 -3.56 -4.29 13.53
N ALA A 89 -2.39 -3.66 13.46
CA ALA A 89 -1.75 -3.11 14.66
C ALA A 89 -2.64 -2.04 15.34
N TRP A 90 -3.31 -1.19 14.56
CA TRP A 90 -4.27 -0.22 15.08
C TRP A 90 -5.53 -0.89 15.64
N ASP A 91 -6.04 -1.94 15.00
CA ASP A 91 -7.17 -2.72 15.51
C ASP A 91 -6.86 -3.35 16.88
N TYR A 92 -5.68 -3.98 17.05
CA TYR A 92 -5.26 -4.56 18.33
C TYR A 92 -5.06 -3.50 19.41
N ALA A 93 -4.46 -2.36 19.05
CA ALA A 93 -4.28 -1.26 19.97
C ALA A 93 -5.63 -0.79 20.51
N THR A 94 -6.57 -0.53 19.61
CA THR A 94 -7.90 -0.05 19.98
C THR A 94 -8.66 -1.11 20.79
N ALA A 95 -8.61 -2.38 20.39
CA ALA A 95 -9.24 -3.48 21.12
C ALA A 95 -8.65 -3.69 22.53
N THR A 96 -7.39 -3.31 22.77
CA THR A 96 -6.74 -3.39 24.09
C THR A 96 -6.85 -2.10 24.90
N GLY A 97 -7.64 -1.13 24.45
CA GLY A 97 -7.80 0.17 25.12
C GLY A 97 -6.55 1.04 25.08
N ARG A 98 -5.61 0.74 24.18
CA ARG A 98 -4.42 1.57 23.93
C ARG A 98 -4.75 2.55 22.82
N ASP A 99 -4.71 3.83 23.13
CA ASP A 99 -4.83 4.87 22.13
C ASP A 99 -3.54 4.91 21.30
N VAL A 100 -3.57 4.30 20.10
CA VAL A 100 -2.49 4.41 19.13
C VAL A 100 -2.90 5.45 18.12
N ASP A 101 -2.58 6.70 18.44
CA ASP A 101 -2.67 7.78 17.48
C ASP A 101 -1.54 7.63 16.45
N ALA A 102 -1.86 7.04 15.29
CA ALA A 102 -0.94 6.95 14.15
C ALA A 102 -0.40 8.33 13.69
N ARG A 103 -1.03 9.43 14.13
CA ARG A 103 -0.61 10.83 13.90
C ARG A 103 0.56 11.25 14.78
N THR A 104 0.73 10.69 15.98
CA THR A 104 1.60 11.30 17.01
C THR A 104 3.03 10.74 17.06
N ARG A 105 3.42 9.85 16.12
CA ARG A 105 4.83 9.45 15.93
C ARG A 105 5.47 10.00 14.64
N TRP A 106 4.82 10.96 13.99
CA TRP A 106 5.47 11.83 13.02
C TRP A 106 5.03 13.28 13.28
N PRO A 107 5.92 14.19 13.70
CA PRO A 107 5.57 15.60 13.74
C PRO A 107 5.32 16.08 12.30
N ASN A 108 4.06 16.29 11.95
CA ASN A 108 3.58 17.19 10.89
C ASN A 108 4.10 16.93 9.45
N THR A 109 3.66 15.88 8.75
CA THR A 109 3.97 15.81 7.30
C THR A 109 2.83 15.37 6.40
N CYS A 110 1.82 14.63 6.89
CA CYS A 110 0.68 14.23 6.07
C CYS A 110 -0.16 15.44 5.58
N SER A 111 -0.50 16.39 6.47
CA SER A 111 -1.21 17.61 6.09
C SER A 111 -0.39 18.50 5.16
N SER A 112 0.92 18.60 5.38
CA SER A 112 1.82 19.40 4.53
C SER A 112 2.00 18.79 3.13
N TRP A 113 1.85 17.47 3.00
CA TRP A 113 1.97 16.76 1.74
C TRP A 113 0.67 16.85 0.94
N LEU A 114 -0.48 16.66 1.60
CA LEU A 114 -1.81 16.92 1.02
C LEU A 114 -1.91 18.37 0.57
N GLU A 115 -1.58 19.35 1.41
CA GLU A 115 -1.64 20.78 1.05
C GLU A 115 -0.69 21.15 -0.09
N ARG A 116 0.49 20.52 -0.17
CA ARG A 116 1.44 20.70 -1.28
C ARG A 116 0.98 20.03 -2.56
N SER A 117 0.23 18.93 -2.47
CA SER A 117 -0.39 18.26 -3.63
C SER A 117 -1.61 19.05 -4.16
N SER A 118 -2.40 19.64 -3.26
CA SER A 118 -3.55 20.49 -3.59
C SER A 118 -3.18 21.86 -4.15
N ARG A 119 -1.97 22.36 -3.85
CA ARG A 119 -1.46 23.65 -4.35
C ARG A 119 -0.65 23.55 -5.64
N ARG A 120 -0.47 22.37 -6.25
CA ARG A 120 0.09 22.30 -7.61
C ARG A 120 -0.98 22.77 -8.59
N PRO A 121 -0.78 23.88 -9.32
CA PRO A 121 -1.64 24.18 -10.45
C PRO A 121 -1.47 23.03 -11.44
N VAL A 122 -2.58 22.44 -11.91
CA VAL A 122 -2.54 21.72 -13.17
C VAL A 122 -2.00 22.70 -14.20
N ALA A 123 -0.85 22.39 -14.80
CA ALA A 123 -0.35 23.20 -15.90
C ALA A 123 -1.39 23.15 -17.01
N SER A 124 -2.16 24.22 -17.16
CA SER A 124 -3.02 24.41 -18.30
C SER A 124 -2.12 24.52 -19.54
N THR A 125 -2.27 23.56 -20.45
CA THR A 125 -1.68 23.63 -21.78
C THR A 125 -2.04 24.97 -22.41
N PRO A 126 -1.07 25.78 -22.87
CA PRO A 126 -1.42 27.03 -23.53
C PRO A 126 -2.08 26.71 -24.88
N ALA A 127 -3.30 27.23 -25.06
CA ALA A 127 -3.97 27.24 -26.35
C ALA A 127 -3.11 28.02 -27.35
N SER A 128 -2.79 27.38 -28.47
CA SER A 128 -2.09 28.00 -29.60
C SER A 128 -2.90 29.19 -30.11
N THR A 129 -2.42 30.41 -29.85
CA THR A 129 -2.99 31.62 -30.43
C THR A 129 -2.41 31.80 -31.83
N THR A 130 -3.16 31.38 -32.84
CA THR A 130 -2.90 31.73 -34.25
C THR A 130 -3.17 33.21 -34.41
N ARG A 131 -2.13 34.05 -34.45
CA ARG A 131 -2.26 35.45 -34.82
C ARG A 131 -2.16 35.56 -36.35
N SER A 132 -3.31 35.78 -36.98
CA SER A 132 -3.44 36.15 -38.39
C SER A 132 -2.71 37.46 -38.67
N THR A 133 -1.74 37.43 -39.58
CA THR A 133 -1.25 38.60 -40.31
C THR A 133 -1.00 38.20 -41.76
N SER A 134 -1.95 38.54 -42.63
CA SER A 134 -1.68 38.93 -44.02
C SER A 134 -1.86 40.45 -44.08
N PRO A 135 -1.13 41.21 -44.93
CA PRO A 135 -0.95 40.92 -46.35
C PRO A 135 0.40 41.33 -46.99
N LEU A 136 0.72 40.76 -48.16
CA LEU A 136 1.12 41.46 -49.41
C LEU A 136 1.70 40.46 -50.42
N MET A 137 0.91 40.18 -51.45
CA MET A 137 1.38 39.75 -52.78
C MET A 137 2.16 40.92 -53.43
N PRO A 138 3.15 40.70 -54.32
CA PRO A 138 2.86 40.09 -55.62
C PRO A 138 3.98 39.27 -56.32
N ALA A 139 3.56 38.69 -57.46
CA ALA A 139 4.33 38.33 -58.67
C ALA A 139 4.74 36.86 -58.88
N ARG A 140 3.85 36.13 -59.58
CA ARG A 140 3.97 35.52 -60.94
C ARG A 140 5.22 34.72 -61.35
N TRP A 141 4.97 33.78 -62.30
CA TRP A 141 5.83 32.94 -63.18
C TRP A 141 5.84 31.44 -62.79
N THR A 142 4.91 30.63 -63.31
CA THR A 142 4.92 29.81 -64.57
C THR A 142 5.97 28.71 -64.64
N GLY A 143 5.49 27.49 -64.92
CA GLY A 143 6.26 26.29 -65.26
C GLY A 143 5.38 25.07 -65.17
#